data_AF-A0A1Q6Q4H9-F1
#
_entry.id   AF-A0A1Q6Q4H9-F1
#
_cell.length_a   1.000
_cell.length_b   1.000
_cell.length_c   1.000
_cell.angle_alpha   90.00
_cell.angle_beta   90.00
_cell.angle_gamma   90.00
#
_symmetry.space_group_name_H-M   'P 1'
#
loop_
_entity.id
_entity.type
_entity.pdbx_description
1 polymer ?
#
loop_
_entity_poly.entity_id
_entity_poly.type
_entity_poly.pdbx_seq_one_letter_code
_entity_poly.pdbx_strand_id
1 'polypeptide(L)' 'MELCMSIQGKYPALTRIVMTSSPTREIVDARRHGVIDGYILKPVSAATLLEEIRACRRSEKQK' A
#
# COMPACT_ATOMS: atom_id res chain seq x y z
N MET A 1 8.37 -7.66 -3.27
CA MET A 1 8.42 -6.89 -2.01
C MET A 1 9.78 -6.26 -1.71
N GLU A 2 10.83 -6.67 -2.42
CA GLU A 2 12.20 -6.15 -2.24
C GLU A 2 12.30 -4.61 -2.29
N LEU A 3 11.67 -3.96 -3.28
CA LEU A 3 11.63 -2.50 -3.36
C LEU A 3 11.03 -1.86 -2.10
N CYS A 4 9.84 -2.31 -1.67
CA CYS A 4 9.14 -1.73 -0.52
C CYS A 4 9.93 -1.90 0.79
N MET A 5 10.65 -3.00 0.94
CA MET A 5 11.55 -3.21 2.08
C MET A 5 12.76 -2.27 2.01
N SER A 6 13.36 -2.09 0.82
CA SER A 6 14.57 -1.27 0.64
C SER A 6 14.37 0.22 0.95
N ILE A 7 13.12 0.70 0.84
CA ILE A 7 12.74 2.11 1.09
C ILE A 7 12.00 2.31 2.43
N GLN A 8 11.75 1.23 3.17
CA GLN A 8 11.02 1.30 4.43
C GLN A 8 11.75 2.20 5.43
N GLY A 9 11.01 3.14 6.04
CA GLY A 9 11.55 4.10 7.01
C GLY A 9 12.40 5.23 6.40
N LYS A 10 12.84 5.14 5.15
CA LYS A 10 13.63 6.20 4.48
C LYS A 10 12.78 7.39 4.05
N TYR A 11 11.53 7.14 3.67
CA TYR A 11 10.59 8.14 3.18
C TYR A 11 9.26 8.01 3.91
N PRO A 12 9.14 8.50 5.16
CA PRO A 12 7.94 8.29 5.98
C PRO A 12 6.69 8.98 5.45
N ALA A 13 6.84 10.00 4.59
CA ALA A 13 5.72 10.68 3.92
C ALA A 13 5.28 10.02 2.60
N LEU A 14 5.96 8.95 2.17
CA LEU A 14 5.66 8.27 0.91
C LEU A 14 4.57 7.20 1.12
N THR A 15 3.41 7.37 0.47
CA THR A 15 2.38 6.34 0.40
C THR A 15 2.78 5.23 -0.58
N ARG A 16 2.85 3.99 -0.11
CA ARG A 16 3.26 2.79 -0.85
C ARG A 16 2.03 1.91 -1.13
N ILE A 17 1.58 1.89 -2.38
CA ILE A 17 0.45 1.07 -2.83
C ILE A 17 0.94 0.03 -3.83
N VAL A 18 0.65 -1.25 -3.58
CA VAL A 18 1.03 -2.35 -4.47
C VAL A 18 -0.13 -2.71 -5.39
N MET A 19 0.10 -2.72 -6.70
CA MET A 19 -0.85 -3.24 -7.69
C MET A 19 -0.59 -4.72 -7.94
N THR A 20 -1.55 -5.59 -7.63
CA THR A 20 -1.38 -7.05 -7.69
C THR A 20 -2.53 -7.72 -8.43
N SER A 21 -2.33 -8.93 -8.96
CA SER A 21 -3.41 -9.72 -9.55
C SER A 21 -4.22 -10.49 -8.49
N SER A 22 -3.66 -10.65 -7.28
CA SER A 22 -4.32 -11.34 -6.17
C SER A 22 -3.73 -10.88 -4.81
N PRO A 23 -4.52 -10.91 -3.72
CA PRO A 23 -4.04 -10.52 -2.39
C PRO A 23 -3.31 -11.70 -1.76
N THR A 24 -2.06 -11.92 -2.17
CA THR A 24 -1.23 -12.99 -1.58
C THR A 24 -0.97 -12.70 -0.10
N ARG A 25 -0.69 -13.76 0.66
CA ARG A 25 -0.34 -13.65 2.09
C ARG A 25 0.80 -12.64 2.33
N GLU A 26 1.80 -12.64 1.47
CA GLU A 26 2.94 -11.71 1.53
C GLU A 26 2.50 -10.24 1.46
N ILE A 27 1.55 -9.90 0.57
CA ILE A 27 1.02 -8.54 0.44
C ILE A 27 0.18 -8.15 1.66
N VAL A 28 -0.64 -9.08 2.15
CA VAL A 28 -1.48 -8.84 3.34
C VAL A 28 -0.61 -8.61 4.57
N ASP A 29 0.41 -9.44 4.79
CA ASP A 29 1.31 -9.33 5.94
C ASP A 29 2.19 -8.08 5.85
N ALA A 30 2.64 -7.70 4.66
CA ALA A 30 3.37 -6.45 4.47
C ALA A 30 2.56 -5.20 4.78
N ARG A 31 1.25 -5.19 4.47
CA ARG A 31 0.35 -4.10 4.87
C ARG A 31 0.21 -4.05 6.39
N ARG A 32 0.00 -5.21 7.03
CA ARG A 32 -0.13 -5.31 8.50
C ARG A 32 1.11 -4.81 9.23
N HIS A 33 2.29 -5.09 8.70
CA HIS A 33 3.57 -4.66 9.28
C HIS A 33 4.04 -3.28 8.82
N GLY A 34 3.23 -2.54 8.04
CA GLY A 34 3.56 -1.18 7.60
C GLY A 34 4.71 -1.08 6.59
N VAL A 35 5.03 -2.18 5.91
CA VAL A 35 5.97 -2.21 4.77
C VAL A 35 5.33 -1.54 3.55
N ILE A 36 4.02 -1.69 3.39
CA ILE A 36 3.17 -0.99 2.42
C ILE A 36 1.96 -0.40 3.13
N ASP A 37 1.34 0.61 2.54
CA ASP A 37 0.20 1.32 3.12
C ASP A 37 -1.13 0.76 2.57
N GLY A 38 -1.11 0.28 1.32
CA GLY A 38 -2.28 -0.28 0.65
C GLY A 38 -1.94 -1.23 -0.51
N TYR A 39 -2.97 -1.87 -1.07
CA TYR A 39 -2.84 -2.65 -2.30
C TYR A 39 -4.14 -2.63 -3.12
N ILE A 40 -4.03 -2.77 -4.45
CA ILE A 40 -5.14 -2.72 -5.39
C ILE A 40 -5.05 -3.89 -6.37
N LEU A 41 -6.19 -4.46 -6.74
CA LEU A 41 -6.28 -5.51 -7.75
C LEU A 41 -6.22 -4.96 -9.18
N LYS A 42 -5.49 -5.65 -10.05
CA LYS A 42 -5.48 -5.38 -11.50
C LYS A 42 -6.74 -5.96 -12.16
N PRO A 43 -7.29 -5.33 -13.22
CA PRO A 43 -6.87 -4.05 -13.79
C PRO A 43 -7.23 -2.87 -12.88
N VAL A 44 -6.39 -1.84 -12.89
CA VAL A 44 -6.53 -0.66 -12.02
C VAL A 44 -7.16 0.48 -12.80
N SER A 45 -8.18 1.11 -12.24
CA SER A 45 -8.76 2.36 -12.76
C SER A 45 -8.25 3.55 -11.95
N ALA A 46 -8.34 4.76 -12.53
CA ALA A 46 -8.02 5.97 -11.79
C ALA A 46 -8.90 6.13 -10.54
N ALA A 47 -10.16 5.71 -10.61
CA ALA A 47 -11.10 5.76 -9.49
C ALA A 47 -10.65 4.84 -8.34
N THR A 48 -10.33 3.56 -8.63
CA THR A 48 -9.90 2.62 -7.59
C THR A 48 -8.56 3.02 -6.98
N LEU A 49 -7.64 3.58 -7.79
CA LEU A 49 -6.40 4.16 -7.28
C LEU A 49 -6.63 5.34 -6.34
N LEU A 50 -7.51 6.28 -6.71
CA LEU A 50 -7.84 7.43 -5.87
C LEU A 50 -8.53 7.01 -4.57
N GLU A 51 -9.40 6.01 -4.60
CA GLU A 51 -10.04 5.45 -3.41
C GLU A 51 -9.03 4.88 -2.42
N GLU A 52 -8.06 4.09 -2.92
CA GLU A 52 -7.02 3.50 -2.07
C GLU A 52 -6.07 4.56 -1.50
N ILE A 53 -5.69 5.57 -2.30
CA ILE A 53 -4.90 6.72 -1.81
C ILE A 53 -5.63 7.42 -0.67
N ARG A 54 -6.94 7.65 -0.82
CA ARG A 54 -7.77 8.26 0.24
C ARG A 54 -7.88 7.35 1.46
N ALA A 55 -7.94 6.03 1.28
CA ALA A 55 -7.98 5.06 2.36
C ALA A 55 -6.68 5.09 3.18
N CYS A 56 -5.52 5.06 2.53
CA CYS A 56 -4.21 5.13 3.19
C CYS A 56 -4.08 6.40 4.05
N ARG A 57 -4.49 7.57 3.52
CA ARG A 57 -4.46 8.85 4.25
C ARG A 57 -5.38 8.91 5.46
N ARG A 58 -6.48 8.13 5.49
CA ARG A 58 -7.35 8.06 6.67
C ARG A 58 -6.72 7.24 7.78
N SER A 59 -6.01 6.17 7.43
CA SER A 59 -5.30 5.30 8.37
C SER A 59 -4.15 6.01 9.08
N GLU A 60 -3.49 6.96 8.41
CA GLU A 60 -2.43 7.80 9.01
C GLU A 60 -2.95 8.75 10.10
N LYS A 61 -4.19 9.24 10.00
CA LYS A 61 -4.77 10.19 10.98
C LYS A 61 -5.31 9.51 12.26
N GLN A 62 -5.38 8.18 12.27
CA GLN A 62 -5.85 7.39 13.40
C GLN A 62 -4.72 6.76 14.23
N LYS A 63 -3.46 7.00 13.85
CA LYS A 63 -2.25 6.59 14.58
C LYS A 63 -1.62 7.78 15.28
#